data_AF-A0A4Y2FIN6-F1
#
_entry.id   AF-A0A4Y2FIN6-F1
#
_cell.length_a   1.000
_cell.length_b   1.000
_cell.length_c   1.000
_cell.angle_alpha   90.00
_cell.angle_beta   90.00
_cell.angle_gamma   90.00
#
_symmetry.space_group_name_H-M   'P 1'
#
loop_
_entity.id
_entity.type
_entity.pdbx_description
1 polymer ?
#
loop_
_entity_poly.entity_id
_entity_poly.type
_entity_poly.pdbx_seq_one_letter_code
_entity_poly.pdbx_strand_id
1 'polypeptide(L)'
;MLEDTEWLSDFAFFTDLLCHMNNLNVKMQGKNKFIDDIWAHLKAFELKLNLFAGQLAKNDLSHLSRLNSIPSVNEEKLKNYEDGLKKLHFEFERRFQDFSAIQTELDIFTMPFSVNCEVVRSDLQLELIELQSNNHLKQSFLNIPKL
;
A
#
# COMPACT_ATOMS: atom_id res chain seq x y z
N MET A 1 -14.36 32.01 -17.77
CA MET A 1 -13.42 32.36 -16.69
C MET A 1 -13.65 31.32 -15.61
N LEU A 2 -12.72 30.38 -15.42
CA LEU A 2 -12.80 29.43 -14.30
C LEU A 2 -12.30 30.17 -13.05
N GLU A 3 -13.15 31.04 -12.51
CA GLU A 3 -12.80 31.93 -11.38
C GLU A 3 -12.93 31.27 -10.01
N ASP A 4 -13.48 30.06 -9.94
CA ASP A 4 -13.65 29.36 -8.68
C ASP A 4 -12.38 28.54 -8.38
N THR A 5 -11.44 29.18 -7.68
CA THR A 5 -10.19 28.57 -7.22
C THR A 5 -10.42 27.45 -6.21
N GLU A 6 -11.54 27.47 -5.47
CA GLU A 6 -11.90 26.40 -4.54
C GLU A 6 -12.37 25.16 -5.28
N TRP A 7 -13.25 25.33 -6.28
CA TRP A 7 -13.67 24.24 -7.16
C TRP A 7 -12.49 23.65 -7.95
N LEU A 8 -11.60 24.51 -8.47
CA LEU A 8 -10.40 24.05 -9.17
C LEU A 8 -9.48 23.24 -8.25
N SER A 9 -9.37 23.63 -6.99
CA SER A 9 -8.60 22.88 -5.99
C SER A 9 -9.22 21.50 -5.74
N ASP A 10 -10.54 21.41 -5.58
CA ASP A 10 -11.22 20.12 -5.38
C ASP A 10 -10.98 19.21 -6.59
N PHE A 11 -11.21 19.74 -7.79
CA PHE A 11 -11.04 18.99 -9.03
C PHE A 11 -9.60 18.50 -9.20
N ALA A 12 -8.62 19.36 -8.94
CA ALA A 12 -7.21 19.02 -9.03
C ALA A 12 -6.83 17.91 -8.03
N PHE A 13 -7.25 18.05 -6.76
CA PHE A 13 -7.03 17.05 -5.72
C PHE A 13 -7.65 15.69 -6.09
N PHE A 14 -8.93 15.66 -6.45
CA PHE A 14 -9.61 14.42 -6.82
C PHE A 14 -8.98 13.77 -8.04
N THR A 15 -8.47 14.55 -8.99
CA THR A 15 -7.84 13.97 -10.17
C THR A 15 -6.47 13.36 -9.84
N ASP A 16 -5.67 13.98 -8.95
CA ASP A 16 -4.44 13.37 -8.46
C ASP A 16 -4.74 12.08 -7.66
N LEU A 17 -5.74 12.10 -6.77
CA LEU A 17 -6.16 10.92 -6.01
C LEU A 17 -6.62 9.77 -6.93
N LEU A 18 -7.46 10.07 -7.93
CA LEU A 18 -7.92 9.09 -8.90
C LEU A 18 -6.77 8.52 -9.74
N CYS A 19 -5.76 9.33 -10.07
CA CYS A 19 -4.55 8.84 -10.74
C CYS A 19 -3.83 7.78 -9.89
N HIS A 20 -3.62 8.06 -8.60
CA HIS A 20 -3.02 7.12 -7.66
C HIS A 20 -3.86 5.85 -7.48
N MET A 21 -5.20 5.98 -7.36
CA MET A 21 -6.11 4.83 -7.27
C MET A 21 -6.10 3.99 -8.55
N ASN A 22 -6.07 4.62 -9.72
CA ASN A 22 -6.00 3.90 -10.99
C ASN A 22 -4.67 3.13 -11.12
N ASN A 23 -3.56 3.72 -10.67
CA ASN A 23 -2.27 3.03 -10.62
C ASN A 23 -2.30 1.80 -9.72
N LEU A 24 -2.97 1.86 -8.56
CA LEU A 24 -3.21 0.68 -7.73
C LEU A 24 -4.09 -0.33 -8.47
N ASN A 25 -5.21 0.11 -9.05
CA ASN A 25 -6.14 -0.75 -9.76
C ASN A 25 -5.47 -1.54 -10.89
N VAL A 26 -4.64 -0.89 -11.71
CA VAL A 26 -3.87 -1.57 -12.77
C VAL A 26 -2.94 -2.65 -12.20
N LYS A 27 -2.33 -2.41 -11.03
CA LYS A 27 -1.45 -3.39 -10.38
C LYS A 27 -2.20 -4.59 -9.78
N MET A 28 -3.42 -4.37 -9.31
CA MET A 28 -4.29 -5.41 -8.76
C MET A 28 -4.96 -6.25 -9.86
N GLN A 29 -5.19 -5.68 -11.03
CA GLN A 29 -5.83 -6.35 -12.15
C GLN A 29 -4.86 -7.25 -12.93
N GLY A 30 -5.42 -8.26 -13.60
CA GLY A 30 -4.68 -9.21 -14.42
C GLY A 30 -4.97 -10.66 -14.04
N LYS A 31 -4.40 -11.59 -14.80
CA LYS A 31 -4.42 -13.03 -14.47
C LYS A 31 -3.09 -13.41 -13.83
N ASN A 32 -3.09 -14.48 -13.04
CA ASN A 32 -1.88 -15.06 -12.43
C ASN A 32 -1.14 -14.10 -11.48
N LYS A 33 -1.89 -13.25 -10.76
CA LYS A 33 -1.33 -12.48 -9.64
C LYS A 33 -1.32 -13.34 -8.39
N PHE A 34 -0.18 -13.43 -7.72
CA PHE A 34 -0.16 -14.07 -6.41
C PHE A 34 -0.79 -13.15 -5.37
N ILE A 35 -1.36 -13.77 -4.33
CA ILE A 35 -2.07 -13.04 -3.27
C ILE A 35 -1.12 -12.13 -2.48
N ASP A 36 0.15 -12.51 -2.33
CA ASP A 36 1.18 -11.71 -1.68
C ASP A 36 1.57 -10.48 -2.50
N ASP A 37 1.60 -10.57 -3.83
CA ASP A 37 1.82 -9.40 -4.70
C ASP A 37 0.69 -8.37 -4.53
N ILE A 38 -0.56 -8.85 -4.53
CA ILE A 38 -1.74 -8.01 -4.32
C ILE A 38 -1.64 -7.34 -2.95
N TRP A 39 -1.27 -8.10 -1.92
CA TRP A 39 -1.12 -7.56 -0.57
C TRP A 39 0.00 -6.53 -0.45
N ALA A 40 1.15 -6.78 -1.09
CA ALA A 40 2.25 -5.83 -1.13
C ALA A 40 1.84 -4.51 -1.80
N HIS A 41 1.04 -4.58 -2.88
CA HIS A 41 0.51 -3.39 -3.55
C HIS A 41 -0.48 -2.60 -2.68
N LEU A 42 -1.35 -3.29 -1.93
CA LEU A 42 -2.28 -2.69 -0.98
C LEU A 42 -1.54 -1.99 0.16
N LYS A 43 -0.62 -2.67 0.85
CA LYS A 43 0.22 -2.08 1.91
C LYS A 43 0.99 -0.85 1.41
N ALA A 44 1.57 -0.93 0.22
CA ALA A 44 2.27 0.20 -0.37
C ALA A 44 1.34 1.39 -0.66
N PHE A 45 0.07 1.13 -0.98
CA PHE A 45 -0.92 2.19 -1.20
C PHE A 45 -1.41 2.82 0.11
N GLU A 46 -1.67 2.02 1.14
CA GLU A 46 -1.98 2.51 2.49
C GLU A 46 -0.87 3.43 3.01
N LEU A 47 0.40 3.01 2.90
CA LEU A 47 1.54 3.86 3.26
C LEU A 47 1.59 5.18 2.47
N LYS A 48 1.21 5.17 1.19
CA LYS A 48 1.12 6.40 0.38
C LYS A 48 0.00 7.31 0.85
N LEU A 49 -1.18 6.78 1.18
CA LEU A 49 -2.27 7.59 1.72
C LEU A 49 -1.85 8.31 3.01
N ASN A 50 -1.16 7.60 3.91
CA ASN A 50 -0.60 8.21 5.13
C ASN A 50 0.46 9.25 4.82
N LEU A 51 1.37 8.98 3.89
CA LEU A 51 2.38 9.95 3.44
C LEU A 51 1.71 11.22 2.90
N PHE A 52 0.74 11.07 2.00
CA PHE A 52 0.03 12.20 1.38
C PHE A 52 -0.71 13.03 2.42
N ALA A 53 -1.40 12.39 3.38
CA ALA A 53 -2.04 13.10 4.49
C ALA A 53 -1.02 13.90 5.31
N GLY A 54 0.12 13.29 5.66
CA GLY A 54 1.19 13.97 6.41
C GLY A 54 1.88 15.10 5.63
N GLN A 55 1.90 15.01 4.30
CA GLN A 55 2.41 16.07 3.41
C GLN A 55 1.43 17.23 3.32
N LEU A 56 0.13 16.97 3.16
CA LEU A 56 -0.92 17.99 3.18
C LEU A 56 -0.90 18.81 4.48
N ALA A 57 -0.71 18.15 5.63
CA ALA A 57 -0.57 18.82 6.93
C ALA A 57 0.63 19.79 7.00
N LYS A 58 1.62 19.64 6.11
CA LYS A 58 2.83 20.47 6.00
C LYS A 58 2.79 21.38 4.77
N ASN A 59 1.67 21.47 4.08
CA ASN A 59 1.51 22.15 2.79
C ASN A 59 2.50 21.66 1.71
N ASP A 60 2.95 20.40 1.79
CA ASP A 60 3.75 19.75 0.76
C ASP A 60 2.83 19.08 -0.26
N LEU A 61 2.88 19.57 -1.51
CA LEU A 61 2.05 19.07 -2.62
C LEU A 61 2.86 18.26 -3.64
N SER A 62 4.08 17.81 -3.29
CA SER A 62 5.03 17.17 -4.21
C SER A 62 4.49 15.93 -4.94
N HIS A 63 3.51 15.23 -4.36
CA HIS A 63 2.88 14.04 -4.96
C HIS A 63 1.45 14.28 -5.48
N LEU A 64 0.99 15.53 -5.43
CA LEU A 64 -0.31 15.99 -5.91
C LEU A 64 -0.06 17.07 -6.99
N SER A 65 0.51 16.64 -8.12
CA SER A 65 1.03 17.52 -9.17
C SER A 65 0.00 18.52 -9.73
N ARG A 66 -1.27 18.11 -9.85
CA ARG A 66 -2.34 18.97 -10.36
C ARG A 66 -2.72 19.98 -9.28
N LEU A 67 -2.85 19.53 -8.03
CA LEU A 67 -3.13 20.43 -6.91
C LEU A 67 -2.00 21.45 -6.71
N ASN A 68 -0.74 21.02 -6.87
CA ASN A 68 0.44 21.89 -6.81
C ASN A 68 0.51 22.92 -7.94
N SER A 69 -0.24 22.74 -9.02
CA SER A 69 -0.34 23.71 -10.11
C SER A 69 -1.37 24.82 -9.85
N ILE A 70 -2.18 24.68 -8.80
CA ILE A 70 -3.16 25.70 -8.41
C ILE A 70 -2.41 26.84 -7.70
N PRO A 71 -2.60 28.12 -8.10
CA PRO A 71 -1.82 29.24 -7.57
C PRO A 71 -1.88 29.43 -6.05
N SER A 72 -3.01 29.08 -5.44
CA SER A 72 -3.21 29.09 -4.00
C SER A 72 -4.34 28.13 -3.64
N VAL A 73 -4.09 27.27 -2.66
CA VAL A 73 -5.09 26.36 -2.09
C VAL A 73 -5.36 26.81 -0.66
N ASN A 74 -6.63 26.97 -0.32
CA ASN A 74 -7.08 27.35 1.02
C ASN A 74 -6.62 26.30 2.06
N GLU A 75 -6.08 26.73 3.20
CA GLU A 75 -5.67 25.85 4.31
C GLU A 75 -6.82 24.96 4.80
N GLU A 76 -8.06 25.45 4.82
CA GLU A 76 -9.23 24.67 5.18
C GLU A 76 -9.46 23.51 4.20
N LYS A 77 -9.23 23.74 2.90
CA LYS A 77 -9.30 22.68 1.88
C LYS A 77 -8.21 21.64 2.09
N LEU A 78 -6.97 22.06 2.35
CA LEU A 78 -5.87 21.14 2.61
C LEU A 78 -6.16 20.25 3.82
N LYS A 79 -6.73 20.81 4.89
CA LYS A 79 -7.19 20.05 6.05
C LYS A 79 -8.32 19.08 5.71
N ASN A 80 -9.30 19.50 4.91
CA ASN A 80 -10.40 18.63 4.47
C ASN A 80 -9.88 17.46 3.61
N TYR A 81 -8.89 17.71 2.74
CA TYR A 81 -8.25 16.67 1.93
C TYR A 81 -7.43 15.72 2.79
N GLU A 82 -6.67 16.23 3.76
CA GLU A 82 -5.94 15.43 4.74
C GLU A 82 -6.88 14.49 5.50
N ASP A 83 -7.98 15.01 6.04
CA ASP A 83 -8.99 14.23 6.74
C ASP A 83 -9.66 13.20 5.83
N GLY A 84 -9.90 13.56 4.56
CA GLY A 84 -10.39 12.65 3.52
C GLY A 84 -9.44 11.49 3.27
N LEU A 85 -8.13 11.75 3.17
CA LEU A 85 -7.12 10.72 2.97
C LEU A 85 -6.98 9.80 4.19
N LYS A 86 -7.05 10.34 5.41
CA LYS A 86 -7.07 9.53 6.65
C LYS A 86 -8.28 8.61 6.71
N LYS A 87 -9.46 9.11 6.35
CA LYS A 87 -10.68 8.28 6.27
C LYS A 87 -10.53 7.21 5.19
N LEU A 88 -10.00 7.56 4.03
CA LEU A 88 -9.75 6.59 2.95
C LEU A 88 -8.76 5.51 3.38
N HIS A 89 -7.68 5.87 4.07
CA HIS A 89 -6.73 4.92 4.64
C HIS A 89 -7.43 3.92 5.57
N PHE A 90 -8.21 4.42 6.53
CA PHE A 90 -8.98 3.57 7.44
C PHE A 90 -9.95 2.63 6.70
N GLU A 91 -10.59 3.12 5.63
CA GLU A 91 -11.46 2.29 4.79
C GLU A 91 -10.69 1.19 4.05
N PHE A 92 -9.46 1.44 3.62
CA PHE A 92 -8.57 0.42 3.07
C PHE A 92 -8.23 -0.65 4.11
N GLU A 93 -7.76 -0.23 5.30
CA GLU A 93 -7.44 -1.15 6.40
C GLU A 93 -8.63 -2.04 6.74
N ARG A 94 -9.83 -1.43 6.87
CA ARG A 94 -11.07 -2.16 7.14
C ARG A 94 -11.44 -3.13 6.02
N ARG A 95 -11.34 -2.68 4.77
CA ARG A 95 -11.76 -3.48 3.60
C ARG A 95 -10.85 -4.69 3.35
N PHE A 96 -9.57 -4.57 3.68
CA PHE A 96 -8.53 -5.57 3.41
C PHE A 96 -7.97 -6.23 4.67
N GLN A 97 -8.63 -6.08 5.82
CA GLN A 97 -8.22 -6.68 7.10
C GLN A 97 -7.93 -8.19 7.03
N ASP A 98 -8.62 -8.92 6.14
CA ASP A 98 -8.44 -10.37 5.98
C ASP A 98 -7.03 -10.72 5.49
N PHE A 99 -6.40 -9.84 4.69
CA PHE A 99 -5.00 -10.03 4.28
C PHE A 99 -4.04 -9.88 5.45
N SER A 100 -4.30 -8.93 6.35
CA SER A 100 -3.55 -8.77 7.59
C SER A 100 -3.72 -10.00 8.49
N ALA A 101 -4.90 -10.60 8.53
CA ALA A 101 -5.19 -11.80 9.32
C ALA A 101 -4.40 -13.04 8.86
N ILE A 102 -4.02 -13.10 7.58
CA ILE A 102 -3.23 -14.21 7.00
C ILE A 102 -1.76 -13.84 6.73
N GLN A 103 -1.29 -12.71 7.28
CA GLN A 103 0.05 -12.18 6.99
C GLN A 103 1.15 -13.21 7.30
N THR A 104 1.04 -13.97 8.39
CA THR A 104 2.01 -15.00 8.77
C THR A 104 2.08 -16.12 7.72
N GLU A 105 0.94 -16.60 7.23
CA GLU A 105 0.86 -17.62 6.19
C GLU A 105 1.45 -17.13 4.86
N LEU A 106 1.19 -15.86 4.50
CA LEU A 106 1.81 -15.21 3.34
C LEU A 106 3.33 -15.10 3.48
N ASP A 107 3.83 -14.78 4.67
CA ASP A 107 5.27 -14.70 4.93
C ASP A 107 5.95 -16.07 4.87
N ILE A 108 5.29 -17.13 5.37
CA ILE A 108 5.77 -18.51 5.23
C ILE A 108 5.85 -18.89 3.76
N PHE A 109 4.83 -18.54 2.96
CA PHE A 109 4.80 -18.84 1.54
C PHE A 109 5.88 -18.09 0.75
N THR A 110 6.03 -16.79 1.00
CA THR A 110 6.91 -15.91 0.21
C THR A 110 8.35 -15.90 0.68
N MET A 111 8.61 -16.06 1.96
CA MET A 111 9.93 -15.90 2.57
C MET A 111 10.20 -16.99 3.64
N PRO A 112 10.00 -18.29 3.32
CA PRO A 112 10.02 -19.39 4.30
C PRO A 112 11.32 -19.46 5.11
N PHE A 113 12.44 -19.01 4.55
CA PHE A 113 13.76 -19.01 5.19
C PHE A 113 14.04 -17.84 6.13
N SER A 114 13.06 -16.94 6.31
CA SER A 114 13.20 -15.67 7.04
C SER A 114 12.17 -15.50 8.15
N VAL A 115 11.13 -16.35 8.17
CA VAL A 115 10.06 -16.30 9.17
C VAL A 115 10.56 -16.81 10.51
N ASN A 116 10.20 -16.12 11.59
CA ASN A 116 10.44 -16.61 12.94
C ASN A 116 9.53 -17.82 13.22
N CYS A 117 10.12 -19.02 13.39
CA CYS A 117 9.36 -20.24 13.65
C CYS A 117 8.65 -20.25 15.01
N GLU A 118 9.03 -19.40 15.97
CA GLU A 118 8.37 -19.36 17.28
C GLU A 118 6.98 -18.72 17.23
N VAL A 119 6.70 -17.89 16.22
CA VAL A 119 5.43 -17.15 16.09
C VAL A 119 4.47 -17.77 15.09
N VAL A 120 4.86 -18.86 14.40
CA VAL A 120 3.95 -19.59 13.50
C VAL A 120 3.10 -20.59 14.29
N ARG A 121 2.02 -21.06 13.67
CA ARG A 121 1.14 -22.08 14.25
C ARG A 121 1.92 -23.32 14.65
N SER A 122 1.59 -23.92 15.79
CA SER A 122 2.32 -25.05 16.39
C SER A 122 2.47 -26.25 15.47
N ASP A 123 1.49 -26.49 14.59
CA ASP A 123 1.51 -27.57 13.61
C ASP A 123 2.55 -27.38 12.50
N LEU A 124 3.02 -26.15 12.27
CA LEU A 124 4.01 -25.83 11.23
C LEU A 124 5.43 -25.58 11.77
N GLN A 125 5.60 -25.43 13.09
CA GLN A 125 6.88 -24.99 13.67
C GLN A 125 8.03 -25.96 13.37
N LEU A 126 7.82 -27.26 13.61
CA LEU A 126 8.85 -28.28 13.38
C LEU A 126 9.19 -28.42 11.89
N GLU A 127 8.17 -28.47 11.03
CA GLU A 127 8.33 -28.56 9.58
C GLU A 127 9.10 -27.34 9.03
N LEU A 128 8.81 -26.14 9.55
CA LEU A 128 9.50 -24.93 9.18
C LEU A 128 10.97 -24.96 9.64
N ILE A 129 11.27 -25.45 10.84
CA ILE A 129 12.65 -25.60 11.33
C ILE A 129 13.45 -26.56 10.43
N GLU A 130 12.87 -27.69 10.05
CA GLU A 130 13.49 -28.66 9.14
C GLU A 130 13.73 -28.04 7.76
N LEU A 131 12.74 -27.35 7.21
CA LEU A 131 12.84 -26.64 5.93
C LEU A 131 13.96 -25.59 5.98
N GLN A 132 13.97 -24.74 7.01
CA GLN A 132 14.94 -23.66 7.18
C GLN A 132 16.37 -24.13 7.37
N SER A 133 16.55 -25.32 7.96
CA SER A 133 17.86 -25.96 8.16
C SER A 133 18.42 -26.56 6.87
N ASN A 134 17.60 -26.75 5.83
CA ASN A 134 18.02 -27.28 4.55
C ASN A 134 18.73 -26.22 3.70
N ASN A 135 20.05 -26.15 3.83
CA ASN A 135 20.90 -25.20 3.08
C ASN A 135 20.77 -25.36 1.56
N HIS A 136 20.54 -26.56 1.03
CA HIS A 136 20.37 -26.78 -0.41
C HIS A 136 19.08 -26.14 -0.92
N LEU A 137 17.96 -26.34 -0.23
CA LEU A 137 16.69 -25.70 -0.55
C LEU A 137 16.78 -24.18 -0.40
N LYS A 138 17.44 -23.69 0.65
CA LYS A 138 17.67 -22.25 0.85
C LYS A 138 18.42 -21.61 -0.31
N GLN A 139 19.53 -22.23 -0.74
CA GLN A 139 20.29 -21.75 -1.89
C GLN A 139 19.47 -21.82 -3.18
N SER A 140 18.75 -22.92 -3.39
CA SER A 140 17.88 -23.08 -4.56
C SER A 140 16.83 -21.97 -4.62
N PHE A 141 16.16 -21.69 -3.50
CA PHE A 141 15.17 -20.63 -3.37
C PHE A 141 15.73 -19.25 -3.72
N LEU A 142 16.92 -18.91 -3.21
CA LEU A 142 17.58 -17.63 -3.49
C LEU A 142 18.00 -17.46 -4.96
N ASN A 143 18.25 -18.57 -5.65
CA ASN A 143 18.67 -18.58 -7.05
C ASN A 143 17.50 -18.60 -8.06
N ILE A 144 16.25 -18.76 -7.60
CA ILE A 144 15.09 -18.69 -8.48
C ILE A 144 14.92 -17.23 -8.94
N PRO A 145 14.83 -16.97 -10.27
CA PRO A 145 14.47 -15.66 -10.77
C PRO A 145 13.09 -15.29 -10.22
N LYS A 146 13.01 -14.14 -9.52
CA LYS A 146 11.70 -13.59 -9.13
C LYS A 146 10.92 -13.28 -10.40
N LEU A 147 9.77 -13.94 -10.57
CA LEU A 147 8.86 -13.78 -11.71
C LEU A 147 8.35 -12.33 -11.83
#